data_AF-A0A6G9HTA6-F1
#
_entry.id   AF-A0A6G9HTA6-F1
#
_cell.length_a   1.000
_cell.length_b   1.000
_cell.length_c   1.000
_cell.angle_alpha   90.00
_cell.angle_beta   90.00
_cell.angle_gamma   90.00
#
_symmetry.space_group_name_H-M   'P 1'
#
loop_
_entity.id
_entity.type
_entity.pdbx_description
1 polymer ?
#
loop_
_entity_poly.entity_id
_entity_poly.type
_entity_poly.pdbx_seq_one_letter_code
_entity_poly.pdbx_strand_id
1 'polypeptide(L)'
;MIARNMASVWCADDKPAALTRAMKGDGLPEKQPTKACMDSIQSQFNAGNMFKLSGTPSGLSLKGEPMVFAGLRDPEQMLNSLKTANQKK
;
A
#
# COMPACT_ATOMS: atom_id res chain seq x y z
N MET A 1 -13.87 0.81 -10.89
CA MET A 1 -13.80 -0.64 -10.59
C MET A 1 -12.68 -0.95 -9.60
N ILE A 2 -11.41 -0.60 -9.89
CA ILE A 2 -10.26 -0.89 -9.02
C ILE A 2 -10.38 -0.32 -7.60
N ALA A 3 -10.70 0.98 -7.46
CA ALA A 3 -10.84 1.60 -6.13
C ALA A 3 -11.92 0.93 -5.25
N ARG A 4 -13.02 0.46 -5.87
CA ARG A 4 -14.09 -0.26 -5.17
C ARG A 4 -13.63 -1.65 -4.71
N ASN A 5 -12.83 -2.34 -5.52
CA ASN A 5 -12.25 -3.63 -5.18
C ASN A 5 -11.24 -3.51 -4.02
N MET A 6 -10.38 -2.48 -4.03
CA MET A 6 -9.49 -2.21 -2.90
C MET A 6 -10.28 -1.82 -1.65
N ALA A 7 -11.33 -1.02 -1.82
CA ALA A 7 -12.20 -0.64 -0.70
C ALA A 7 -12.90 -1.85 -0.09
N SER A 8 -13.33 -2.86 -0.86
CA SER A 8 -13.94 -4.06 -0.29
C SER A 8 -12.95 -4.88 0.55
N VAL A 9 -11.68 -4.97 0.11
CA VAL A 9 -10.58 -5.55 0.91
C VAL A 9 -10.36 -4.74 2.21
N TRP A 10 -10.29 -3.40 2.11
CA TRP A 10 -10.10 -2.52 3.28
C TRP A 10 -11.33 -2.43 4.19
N CYS A 11 -12.49 -2.91 3.74
CA CYS A 11 -13.71 -3.01 4.52
C CYS A 11 -13.87 -4.37 5.22
N ALA A 12 -13.01 -5.34 4.94
CA ALA A 12 -13.10 -6.65 5.60
C ALA A 12 -12.78 -6.54 7.09
N ASP A 13 -13.40 -7.42 7.88
CA ASP A 13 -13.11 -7.60 9.30
C ASP A 13 -11.62 -8.01 9.46
N ASP A 14 -11.19 -9.01 8.68
CA ASP A 14 -9.80 -9.44 8.55
C ASP A 14 -9.20 -8.97 7.21
N LYS A 15 -8.61 -7.76 7.23
CA LYS A 15 -7.99 -7.14 6.04
C LYS A 15 -6.77 -7.94 5.54
N PRO A 16 -5.84 -8.43 6.39
CA PRO A 16 -4.74 -9.30 5.95
C PRO A 16 -5.21 -10.56 5.19
N ALA A 17 -6.22 -11.26 5.71
CA ALA A 17 -6.77 -12.44 5.04
C ALA A 17 -7.45 -12.08 3.71
N ALA A 18 -8.23 -10.99 3.69
CA ALA A 18 -8.90 -10.51 2.48
C ALA A 18 -7.90 -10.10 1.38
N LEU A 19 -6.81 -9.41 1.75
CA LEU A 19 -5.77 -9.02 0.79
C LEU A 19 -5.03 -10.25 0.25
N THR A 20 -4.68 -11.20 1.12
CA THR A 20 -4.06 -12.48 0.72
C THR A 20 -4.91 -13.22 -0.30
N ARG A 21 -6.21 -13.36 -0.02
CA ARG A 21 -7.18 -14.00 -0.91
C ARG A 21 -7.24 -13.30 -2.28
N ALA A 22 -7.35 -11.97 -2.27
CA ALA A 22 -7.40 -11.18 -3.50
C ALA A 22 -6.13 -11.34 -4.35
N MET A 23 -4.95 -11.31 -3.72
CA MET A 23 -3.66 -11.46 -4.41
C MET A 23 -3.43 -12.87 -4.96
N LYS A 24 -4.00 -13.90 -4.34
CA LYS A 24 -3.98 -15.28 -4.85
C LYS A 24 -4.92 -15.53 -6.02
N GLY A 25 -5.85 -14.60 -6.30
CA GLY A 25 -6.89 -14.77 -7.31
C GLY A 25 -8.14 -15.50 -6.81
N ASP A 26 -8.24 -15.74 -5.50
CA ASP A 26 -9.37 -16.45 -4.87
C ASP A 26 -10.65 -15.57 -4.74
N GLY A 27 -10.61 -14.35 -5.28
CA GLY A 27 -11.72 -13.40 -5.31
C GLY A 27 -11.67 -12.33 -4.23
N LEU A 28 -12.66 -11.44 -4.27
CA LEU A 28 -12.82 -10.29 -3.36
C LEU A 28 -13.90 -10.57 -2.31
N PRO A 29 -13.91 -9.84 -1.19
CA PRO A 29 -15.05 -9.87 -0.27
C PRO A 29 -16.36 -9.53 -1.00
N GLU A 30 -17.41 -10.31 -0.74
CA GLU A 30 -18.72 -10.17 -1.40
C GLU A 30 -19.46 -8.90 -0.98
N LYS A 31 -19.24 -8.46 0.26
CA LYS A 31 -19.89 -7.27 0.81
C LYS A 31 -19.41 -6.02 0.07
N GLN A 32 -20.38 -5.16 -0.27
CA GLN A 32 -20.08 -3.85 -0.84
C GLN A 32 -19.32 -2.99 0.19
N PRO A 33 -18.30 -2.22 -0.24
CA PRO A 33 -17.58 -1.36 0.66
C PRO A 33 -18.48 -0.23 1.17
N THR A 34 -18.30 0.14 2.43
CA THR A 34 -18.93 1.33 3.01
C THR A 34 -18.32 2.60 2.42
N LYS A 35 -19.03 3.73 2.57
CA LYS A 35 -18.48 5.05 2.21
C LYS A 35 -17.15 5.34 2.93
N ALA A 36 -17.04 4.98 4.21
CA ALA A 36 -15.82 5.19 4.99
C ALA A 36 -14.60 4.46 4.38
N CYS A 37 -14.78 3.24 3.89
CA CYS A 37 -13.71 2.51 3.21
C CYS A 37 -13.34 3.15 1.87
N MET A 38 -14.34 3.62 1.10
CA MET A 38 -14.09 4.35 -0.14
C MET A 38 -13.26 5.62 0.12
N ASP A 39 -13.63 6.39 1.15
CA ASP A 39 -12.93 7.63 1.54
C ASP A 39 -11.50 7.33 2.03
N SER A 40 -11.28 6.19 2.71
CA SER A 40 -9.95 5.72 3.11
C SER A 40 -9.06 5.44 1.89
N ILE A 41 -9.58 4.75 0.87
CA ILE A 41 -8.80 4.48 -0.35
C ILE A 41 -8.44 5.79 -1.07
N GLN A 42 -9.36 6.74 -1.16
CA GLN A 42 -9.08 8.05 -1.73
C GLN A 42 -7.99 8.80 -0.93
N SER A 43 -8.04 8.73 0.39
CA SER A 43 -7.05 9.37 1.27
C SER A 43 -5.66 8.77 1.09
N GLN A 44 -5.55 7.44 0.96
CA GLN A 44 -4.28 6.76 0.68
C GLN A 44 -3.71 7.14 -0.69
N PHE A 45 -4.56 7.22 -1.72
CA PHE A 45 -4.16 7.68 -3.05
C PHE A 45 -3.64 9.13 -3.01
N ASN A 46 -4.35 10.01 -2.30
CA ASN A 46 -3.93 11.40 -2.12
C ASN A 46 -2.61 11.52 -1.35
N ALA A 47 -2.40 10.69 -0.32
CA ALA A 47 -1.12 10.62 0.39
C ALA A 47 0.02 10.23 -0.57
N GLY A 48 -0.20 9.25 -1.45
CA GLY A 48 0.77 8.89 -2.49
C GLY A 48 1.11 10.07 -3.42
N ASN A 49 0.11 10.85 -3.82
CA ASN A 49 0.33 12.05 -4.64
C ASN A 49 1.14 13.14 -3.90
N MET A 50 0.94 13.32 -2.59
CA MET A 50 1.73 14.26 -1.79
C MET A 50 3.23 13.90 -1.79
N PHE A 51 3.55 12.60 -1.76
CA PHE A 51 4.91 12.09 -1.89
C PHE A 51 5.37 11.94 -3.36
N LYS A 52 4.59 12.43 -4.33
CA LYS A 52 4.85 12.35 -5.77
C LYS A 52 5.13 10.92 -6.25
N LEU A 53 4.45 9.93 -5.67
CA LEU A 53 4.55 8.55 -6.13
C LEU A 53 3.91 8.42 -7.51
N SER A 54 4.66 7.91 -8.49
CA SER A 54 4.24 7.83 -9.89
C SER A 54 3.81 6.43 -10.35
N GLY A 55 3.92 5.41 -9.48
CA GLY A 55 3.56 4.03 -9.83
C GLY A 55 3.55 3.08 -8.63
N THR A 56 3.13 1.84 -8.88
CA THR A 56 3.09 0.75 -7.89
C THR A 56 3.90 -0.47 -8.37
N PRO A 57 4.53 -1.25 -7.47
CA PRO A 57 4.68 -0.98 -6.05
C PRO A 57 5.62 0.21 -5.81
N SER A 58 5.35 0.96 -4.74
CA SER A 58 6.22 2.01 -4.23
C SER A 58 6.28 1.90 -2.71
N GLY A 59 7.44 2.21 -2.14
CA GLY A 59 7.67 2.25 -0.70
C GLY A 59 8.03 3.66 -0.23
N LEU A 60 7.74 3.95 1.04
CA LEU A 60 8.12 5.18 1.71
C LEU A 60 8.71 4.82 3.08
N SER A 61 9.93 5.29 3.37
CA SER A 61 10.48 5.29 4.72
C SER A 61 10.39 6.70 5.28
N LEU A 62 9.84 6.84 6.49
CA LEU A 62 9.81 8.07 7.26
C LEU A 62 10.79 8.05 8.44
N LYS A 63 11.57 6.97 8.57
CA LYS A 63 12.58 6.82 9.62
C LYS A 63 13.89 7.42 9.14
N GLY A 64 14.43 8.39 9.88
CA GLY A 64 15.58 9.18 9.45
C GLY A 64 15.20 10.19 8.37
N GLU A 65 16.03 10.38 7.37
CA GLU A 65 15.68 11.16 6.18
C GLU A 65 14.57 10.46 5.37
N PRO A 66 13.45 11.14 5.06
CA PRO A 66 12.38 10.57 4.24
C PRO A 66 12.89 10.07 2.90
N MET A 67 12.55 8.82 2.55
CA MET A 67 13.02 8.17 1.33
C MET A 67 11.89 7.47 0.61
N VAL A 68 11.80 7.68 -0.71
CA VAL A 68 10.86 6.99 -1.61
C VAL A 68 11.59 5.89 -2.37
N PHE A 69 10.99 4.70 -2.40
CA PHE A 69 11.43 3.56 -3.19
C PHE A 69 10.44 3.35 -4.33
N ALA A 70 10.80 3.78 -5.54
CA ALA A 70 10.00 3.48 -6.72
C ALA A 70 10.29 2.05 -7.23
N GLY A 71 9.24 1.34 -7.61
CA GLY A 71 9.33 0.04 -8.27
C GLY A 71 9.52 -1.15 -7.33
N LEU A 72 9.43 -2.34 -7.91
CA LEU A 72 9.64 -3.60 -7.20
C LEU A 72 11.11 -3.74 -6.80
N ARG A 73 11.34 -4.23 -5.59
CA ARG A 73 12.67 -4.59 -5.08
C ARG A 73 12.59 -5.93 -4.36
N ASP A 74 13.63 -6.72 -4.51
CA ASP A 74 13.77 -7.95 -3.74
C ASP A 74 14.05 -7.66 -2.26
N PRO A 75 13.76 -8.60 -1.35
CA PRO A 75 13.91 -8.38 0.09
C PRO A 75 15.30 -7.90 0.52
N GLU A 76 16.37 -8.46 -0.06
CA GLU A 76 17.75 -8.06 0.26
C GLU A 76 18.06 -6.62 -0.19
N GLN A 77 17.63 -6.25 -1.39
CA GLN A 77 17.80 -4.90 -1.93
C GLN A 77 17.06 -3.86 -1.07
N MET A 78 15.82 -4.20 -0.67
CA MET A 78 15.03 -3.35 0.22
C MET A 78 15.71 -3.18 1.58
N LEU A 79 16.17 -4.28 2.21
CA LEU A 79 16.85 -4.23 3.50
C LEU A 79 18.12 -3.36 3.45
N ASN A 80 18.93 -3.51 2.41
CA ASN A 80 20.14 -2.70 2.23
C ASN A 80 19.80 -1.22 2.05
N SER A 81 18.75 -0.92 1.29
CA SER A 81 18.27 0.46 1.08
C SER A 81 17.81 1.11 2.39
N LEU A 82 17.06 0.37 3.22
CA LEU A 82 16.58 0.83 4.52
C LEU A 82 17.72 1.01 5.53
N LYS A 83 18.71 0.13 5.55
CA LYS A 83 19.90 0.29 6.41
C LYS A 83 20.63 1.58 6.09
N THR A 84 20.90 1.85 4.81
CA THR A 84 21.55 3.08 4.37
C THR A 84 20.72 4.33 4.70
N ALA A 85 19.40 4.29 4.47
CA ALA A 85 18.50 5.41 4.79
C ALA A 85 18.49 5.74 6.28
N ASN A 86 18.43 4.71 7.14
CA ASN A 86 18.33 4.87 8.59
C ASN A 86 19.64 5.25 9.28
N GLN A 87 20.78 5.13 8.59
CA GLN A 87 22.11 5.47 9.14
C GLN A 87 22.48 6.94 8.94
N LYS A 88 21.83 7.63 7.99
CA LYS A 88 22.01 9.07 7.78
C LYS A 88 21.23 9.81 8.87
N LYS A 89 21.97 10.39 9.82
CA LYS A 89 21.45 11.30 10.86
C LYS A 89 21.52 12.74 10.38
#